data_AF-A0A941AIZ5-F1
#
_entry.id   AF-A0A941AIZ5-F1
#
_cell.length_a   1.000
_cell.length_b   1.000
_cell.length_c   1.000
_cell.angle_alpha   90.00
_cell.angle_beta   90.00
_cell.angle_gamma   90.00
#
_symmetry.space_group_name_H-M   'P 1'
#
loop_
_entity.id
_entity.type
_entity.pdbx_description
1 polymer ?
#
loop_
_entity_poly.entity_id
_entity_poly.type
_entity_poly.pdbx_seq_one_letter_code
_entity_poly.pdbx_strand_id
1 'polypeptide(L)'
;MPERIPRESREYLPVAVEGDQALTGLPVEMQVLPYGVRPGEDEWQQAAWDVDDDGQTIAKILIGPGTGFDFSGAPGTYIPWVRVTTDDEAPVIEGQPLDIT
;
A
#
# COMPACT_ATOMS: atom_id res chain seq x y z
N MET A 1 3.06 7.03 -16.28
CA MET A 1 4.48 6.87 -15.90
C MET A 1 4.47 6.47 -14.43
N PRO A 2 5.23 5.45 -13.99
CA PRO A 2 5.23 5.08 -12.58
C PRO A 2 5.71 6.27 -11.74
N GLU A 3 5.09 6.44 -10.58
CA GLU A 3 5.53 7.41 -9.58
C GLU A 3 6.92 7.02 -9.09
N ARG A 4 7.85 8.00 -9.02
CA ARG A 4 9.27 7.79 -8.71
C ARG A 4 9.56 8.32 -7.32
N ILE A 5 9.82 7.42 -6.38
CA ILE A 5 10.09 7.78 -4.98
C ILE A 5 11.58 7.57 -4.69
N PRO A 6 12.31 8.60 -4.20
CA PRO A 6 13.68 8.42 -3.77
C PRO A 6 13.72 7.47 -2.57
N ARG A 7 14.59 6.46 -2.60
CA ARG A 7 14.75 5.46 -1.52
C ARG A 7 15.11 6.05 -0.15
N GLU A 8 15.58 7.29 -0.13
CA GLU A 8 15.99 8.05 1.07
C GLU A 8 14.81 8.82 1.69
N SER A 9 13.69 8.89 0.96
CA SER A 9 12.49 9.64 1.33
C SER A 9 11.55 8.80 2.20
N ARG A 10 10.82 9.47 3.08
CA ARG A 10 9.72 8.87 3.85
C ARG A 10 8.42 9.47 3.37
N GLU A 11 7.68 8.70 2.61
CA GLU A 11 6.44 9.15 1.97
C GLU A 11 5.31 8.18 2.30
N TYR A 12 4.11 8.73 2.40
CA TYR A 12 2.91 7.91 2.47
C TYR A 12 2.60 7.43 1.06
N LEU A 13 2.40 6.12 0.91
CA LEU A 13 2.01 5.52 -0.35
C LEU A 13 0.48 5.43 -0.41
N PRO A 14 -0.23 6.32 -1.12
CA PRO A 14 -1.66 6.21 -1.28
C PRO A 14 -2.00 5.13 -2.31
N VAL A 15 -2.91 4.23 -1.96
CA VAL A 15 -3.52 3.29 -2.89
C VAL A 15 -5.02 3.54 -2.90
N ALA A 16 -5.54 3.90 -4.08
CA ALA A 16 -6.96 4.00 -4.31
C ALA A 16 -7.61 2.63 -4.09
N VAL A 17 -8.57 2.59 -3.15
CA VAL A 17 -9.38 1.41 -2.90
C VAL A 17 -10.76 1.72 -3.46
N GLU A 18 -11.08 1.09 -4.58
CA GLU A 18 -12.44 1.16 -5.14
C GLU A 18 -13.36 0.28 -4.29
N GLY A 19 -14.22 0.92 -3.51
CA GLY A 19 -15.19 0.23 -2.66
C GLY A 19 -16.14 1.17 -1.93
N ASP A 20 -17.04 0.60 -1.15
CA ASP A 20 -18.07 1.35 -0.43
C ASP A 20 -17.45 2.20 0.71
N GLN A 21 -18.02 3.36 1.03
CA GLN A 21 -17.47 4.26 2.06
C GLN A 21 -17.37 3.62 3.46
N ALA A 22 -18.12 2.53 3.68
CA ALA A 22 -18.09 1.72 4.89
C ALA A 22 -16.73 1.02 5.14
N LEU A 23 -15.83 0.97 4.16
CA LEU A 23 -14.50 0.37 4.32
C LEU A 23 -13.62 1.09 5.34
N THR A 24 -13.83 2.41 5.53
CA THR A 24 -13.03 3.24 6.45
C THR A 24 -13.12 2.81 7.93
N GLY A 25 -14.14 2.04 8.31
CA GLY A 25 -14.31 1.47 9.65
C GLY A 25 -13.66 0.09 9.83
N LEU A 26 -13.12 -0.50 8.77
CA LEU A 26 -12.56 -1.84 8.77
C LEU A 26 -11.03 -1.80 8.91
N PRO A 27 -10.42 -2.81 9.56
CA PRO A 27 -8.97 -2.94 9.59
C PRO A 27 -8.42 -3.10 8.17
N VAL A 28 -7.48 -2.23 7.83
CA VAL A 28 -6.77 -2.24 6.54
C VAL A 28 -5.30 -2.52 6.77
N GLU A 29 -4.78 -3.39 5.93
CA GLU A 29 -3.39 -3.79 5.92
C GLU A 29 -2.82 -3.60 4.52
N MET A 30 -1.54 -3.28 4.44
CA MET A 30 -0.85 -3.13 3.17
C MET A 30 0.45 -3.92 3.17
N GLN A 31 0.80 -4.41 1.98
CA GLN A 31 2.05 -5.07 1.71
C GLN A 31 2.65 -4.49 0.44
N VAL A 32 3.95 -4.22 0.43
CA VAL A 32 4.63 -3.71 -0.77
C VAL A 32 5.63 -4.74 -1.25
N LEU A 33 5.45 -5.26 -2.46
CA LEU A 33 6.21 -6.39 -3.00
C LEU A 33 6.83 -6.04 -4.34
N PRO A 34 7.96 -6.66 -4.73
CA PRO A 34 8.53 -6.46 -6.05
C PRO A 34 7.51 -6.76 -7.17
N TYR A 35 7.60 -6.03 -8.27
CA TYR A 35 6.72 -6.24 -9.42
C TYR A 35 6.73 -7.70 -9.89
N GLY A 36 5.55 -8.30 -10.02
CA GLY A 36 5.37 -9.71 -10.40
C GLY A 36 5.36 -10.70 -9.22
N VAL A 37 5.57 -10.25 -7.99
CA VAL A 37 5.42 -11.06 -6.76
C VAL A 37 4.01 -10.86 -6.21
N ARG A 38 3.34 -11.97 -5.90
CA ARG A 38 2.01 -11.96 -5.26
C ARG A 38 2.14 -12.00 -3.73
N PRO A 39 1.22 -11.37 -3.00
CA PRO A 39 1.23 -11.37 -1.54
C PRO A 39 0.91 -12.75 -0.99
N GLY A 40 1.66 -13.13 0.04
CA GLY A 40 1.38 -14.29 0.87
C GLY A 40 0.41 -13.94 2.00
N GLU A 41 0.25 -14.87 2.95
CA GLU A 41 -0.57 -14.63 4.14
C GLU A 41 0.17 -13.81 5.21
N ASP A 42 1.51 -13.70 5.07
CA ASP A 42 2.43 -13.08 6.02
C ASP A 42 2.93 -11.69 5.56
N GLU A 43 3.56 -10.95 6.48
CA GLU A 43 4.21 -9.64 6.26
C GLU A 43 3.28 -8.47 5.85
N TRP A 44 1.98 -8.63 6.06
CA TRP A 44 1.03 -7.54 6.04
C TRP A 44 1.30 -6.57 7.19
N GLN A 45 1.32 -5.27 6.87
CA GLN A 45 1.54 -4.21 7.85
C GLN A 45 0.26 -3.39 7.99
N GLN A 46 -0.02 -2.93 9.21
CA GLN A 46 -1.20 -2.10 9.46
C GLN A 46 -1.10 -0.79 8.68
N ALA A 47 -2.12 -0.52 7.86
CA ALA A 47 -2.26 0.70 7.09
C ALA A 47 -3.33 1.61 7.73
N ALA A 48 -3.48 2.81 7.19
CA ALA A 48 -4.51 3.75 7.59
C ALA A 48 -5.39 4.13 6.40
N TRP A 49 -6.67 4.33 6.64
CA TRP A 49 -7.56 4.96 5.67
C TRP A 49 -7.33 6.46 5.63
N ASP A 50 -7.46 7.03 4.44
CA ASP A 50 -7.48 8.46 4.18
C ASP A 50 -8.40 8.76 2.99
N VAL A 51 -8.58 10.03 2.68
CA VAL A 51 -9.34 10.50 1.54
C VAL A 51 -8.44 11.41 0.72
N ASP A 52 -8.39 11.19 -0.59
CA ASP A 52 -7.63 12.07 -1.49
C ASP A 52 -8.35 13.41 -1.75
N ASP A 53 -7.69 14.32 -2.47
CA ASP A 53 -8.25 15.63 -2.81
C ASP A 53 -9.53 15.56 -3.68
N ASP A 54 -9.74 14.44 -4.39
CA ASP A 54 -10.92 14.17 -5.22
C ASP A 54 -12.09 13.53 -4.41
N GLY A 55 -11.87 13.25 -3.12
CA GLY A 55 -12.86 12.65 -2.22
C GLY A 55 -12.91 11.11 -2.27
N GLN A 56 -11.93 10.46 -2.89
CA GLN A 56 -11.82 9.01 -3.01
C GLN A 56 -11.15 8.41 -1.77
N THR A 57 -11.69 7.29 -1.27
CA THR A 57 -11.09 6.55 -0.17
C THR A 57 -9.80 5.87 -0.62
N ILE A 58 -8.70 6.18 0.08
CA ILE A 58 -7.37 5.63 -0.16
C ILE A 58 -6.85 4.92 1.09
N ALA A 59 -6.14 3.82 0.90
CA ALA A 59 -5.33 3.22 1.96
C ALA A 59 -3.92 3.79 1.85
N LYS A 60 -3.35 4.24 2.97
CA LYS A 60 -1.99 4.76 3.02
C LYS A 60 -1.12 4.01 4.02
N ILE A 61 0.12 3.77 3.64
CA ILE A 61 1.15 3.24 4.52
C ILE A 61 2.44 4.04 4.37
N LEU A 62 3.15 4.22 5.48
CA LEU A 62 4.43 4.91 5.47
C LEU A 62 5.52 3.96 4.96
N ILE A 63 6.20 4.36 3.89
CA ILE A 63 7.34 3.65 3.33
C ILE A 63 8.64 4.43 3.56
N GLY A 64 9.79 3.73 3.49
CA GLY A 64 11.11 4.34 3.55
C GLY A 64 11.95 3.90 4.74
N PRO A 65 13.13 4.53 4.94
CA PRO A 65 14.14 4.04 5.86
C PRO A 65 13.66 4.05 7.31
N GLY A 66 13.79 2.92 8.01
CA GLY A 66 13.35 2.74 9.39
C GLY A 66 11.82 2.57 9.56
N THR A 67 11.10 2.22 8.49
CA THR A 67 9.70 1.77 8.54
C THR A 67 9.62 0.25 8.37
N GLY A 68 8.41 -0.32 8.38
CA GLY A 68 8.19 -1.73 8.02
C GLY A 68 8.53 -2.05 6.56
N PHE A 69 8.62 -1.04 5.69
CA PHE A 69 8.98 -1.16 4.28
C PHE A 69 10.19 -0.30 3.97
N ASP A 70 11.38 -0.83 4.30
CA ASP A 70 12.67 -0.19 4.05
C ASP A 70 13.25 -0.65 2.70
N PHE A 71 13.25 0.25 1.72
CA PHE A 71 13.78 -0.02 0.38
C PHE A 71 15.22 0.46 0.17
N SER A 72 15.91 0.89 1.23
CA SER A 72 17.27 1.45 1.13
C SER A 72 18.28 0.49 0.49
N GLY A 73 18.09 -0.82 0.69
CA GLY A 73 18.95 -1.89 0.15
C GLY A 73 18.50 -2.49 -1.19
N ALA A 74 17.30 -2.17 -1.69
CA ALA A 74 16.73 -2.78 -2.88
C ALA A 74 15.87 -1.76 -3.66
N PRO A 75 16.47 -0.89 -4.48
CA PRO A 75 15.71 -0.07 -5.42
C PRO A 75 15.13 -0.96 -6.54
N GLY A 76 13.97 -0.59 -7.07
CA GLY A 76 13.27 -1.34 -8.11
C GLY A 76 11.80 -0.95 -8.23
N THR A 77 11.09 -1.67 -9.09
CA THR A 77 9.64 -1.50 -9.23
C THR A 77 8.91 -2.40 -8.24
N TYR A 78 8.00 -1.81 -7.49
CA TYR A 78 7.18 -2.46 -6.47
C TYR A 78 5.69 -2.29 -6.78
N ILE A 79 4.87 -3.22 -6.30
CA ILE A 79 3.42 -3.17 -6.33
C ILE A 79 2.94 -3.15 -4.87
N PRO A 80 2.17 -2.13 -4.47
CA PRO A 80 1.47 -2.17 -3.21
C PRO A 80 0.20 -3.01 -3.34
N TRP A 81 -0.05 -3.80 -2.31
CA TRP A 81 -1.22 -4.63 -2.14
C TRP A 81 -1.96 -4.14 -0.91
N VAL A 82 -3.28 -4.05 -1.00
CA VAL A 82 -4.14 -3.65 0.11
C VAL A 82 -5.02 -4.84 0.46
N ARG A 83 -5.05 -5.23 1.73
CA ARG A 83 -5.97 -6.20 2.28
C ARG A 83 -6.92 -5.49 3.21
N VAL A 84 -8.22 -5.63 2.97
CA VAL A 84 -9.24 -5.15 3.90
C VAL A 84 -9.82 -6.36 4.60
N THR A 85 -9.71 -6.42 5.92
CA THR A 85 -10.20 -7.57 6.68
C THR A 85 -11.64 -7.28 7.15
N THR A 86 -12.61 -8.08 6.69
CA THR A 86 -14.01 -8.04 7.12
C THR A 86 -14.37 -9.31 7.89
N ASP A 87 -15.53 -9.35 8.56
CA ASP A 87 -15.96 -10.53 9.34
C ASP A 87 -16.12 -11.82 8.51
N ASP A 88 -16.37 -11.71 7.20
CA ASP A 88 -16.60 -12.85 6.30
C ASP A 88 -15.50 -13.02 5.23
N GLU A 89 -14.87 -11.93 4.77
CA GLU A 89 -13.92 -11.96 3.64
C GLU A 89 -12.75 -10.98 3.83
N ALA A 90 -11.59 -11.31 3.24
CA ALA A 90 -10.42 -10.44 3.20
C ALA A 90 -10.01 -10.12 1.75
N PRO A 91 -10.73 -9.24 1.03
CA PRO A 91 -10.37 -8.86 -0.32
C PRO A 91 -8.96 -8.26 -0.38
N VAL A 92 -8.18 -8.74 -1.35
CA VAL A 92 -6.83 -8.24 -1.67
C VAL A 92 -6.89 -7.46 -2.98
N ILE A 93 -6.49 -6.19 -2.93
CA ILE A 93 -6.52 -5.22 -4.02
C ILE A 93 -5.09 -4.95 -4.47
N GLU A 94 -4.85 -5.05 -5.78
CA GLU A 94 -3.58 -4.69 -6.40
C GLU A 94 -3.57 -3.19 -6.71
N GLY A 95 -2.59 -2.46 -6.16
CA GLY A 95 -2.40 -1.04 -6.45
C GLY A 95 -1.55 -0.80 -7.70
N GLN A 96 -1.27 0.48 -7.97
CA GLN A 96 -0.43 0.85 -9.11
C GLN A 96 1.07 0.61 -8.83
N PRO A 97 1.86 0.22 -9.85
CA PRO A 97 3.29 0.00 -9.68
C PRO A 97 4.02 1.32 -9.36
N LEU A 98 4.88 1.26 -8.35
CA LEU A 98 5.74 2.33 -7.86
C LEU A 98 7.19 2.03 -8.24
N ASP A 99 7.93 3.03 -8.72
CA ASP A 99 9.36 2.92 -8.99
C ASP A 99 10.15 3.56 -7.85
N ILE A 100 10.93 2.75 -7.12
CA ILE A 100 11.79 3.22 -6.03
C ILE A 100 13.23 3.29 -6.53
N THR A 101 13.84 4.48 -6.48
CA THR A 101 15.16 4.78 -7.06
C THR A 101 16.19 5.20 -6.02
#